data_AF-A0A9E0LM06-F1
#
_entry.id   AF-A0A9E0LM06-F1
#
_cell.length_a   1.000
_cell.length_b   1.000
_cell.length_c   1.000
_cell.angle_alpha   90.00
_cell.angle_beta   90.00
_cell.angle_gamma   90.00
#
_symmetry.space_group_name_H-M   'P 1'
#
loop_
_entity.id
_entity.type
_entity.pdbx_description
1 polymer ?
#
loop_
_entity_poly.entity_id
_entity_poly.type
_entity_poly.pdbx_seq_one_letter_code
_entity_poly.pdbx_strand_id
1 'polypeptide(L)'
;MTTTVTTEKTIVEANWNTIRIQEQASRVLGLNWMTTMQLLQKFGGEKAVTEFKHTMEAHKVEYFKGLGIKTPYELVKAIAEFDVNVYGSKVEIWGDEKSATLHYLSCGMFKALEQAGLIKDENREEMSKGMEACMTSLASKFDFTTGVEMCSKEKTATVTFTRK
;
A
#
# COMPACT_ATOMS: atom_id res chain seq x y z
N MET A 1 -45.97 32.32 15.37
CA MET A 1 -44.57 32.66 15.70
C MET A 1 -43.70 32.02 14.64
N THR A 2 -42.98 32.83 13.86
CA THR A 2 -42.08 32.34 12.81
C THR A 2 -40.67 32.29 13.40
N THR A 3 -40.13 31.09 13.58
CA THR A 3 -38.77 30.90 14.11
C THR A 3 -37.78 31.20 12.98
N THR A 4 -37.12 32.35 13.04
CA THR A 4 -36.03 32.68 12.11
C THR A 4 -34.82 31.81 12.47
N VAL A 5 -34.44 30.89 11.58
CA VAL A 5 -33.21 30.10 11.74
C VAL A 5 -32.04 30.93 11.23
N THR A 6 -31.21 31.42 12.13
CA THR A 6 -29.96 32.10 11.78
C THR A 6 -28.94 31.06 11.32
N THR A 7 -28.42 31.20 10.09
CA THR A 7 -27.36 30.33 9.58
C THR A 7 -26.02 31.01 9.76
N GLU A 8 -25.15 30.48 10.63
CA GLU A 8 -23.78 30.97 10.79
C GLU A 8 -22.84 30.28 9.79
N LYS A 9 -21.95 31.06 9.17
CA LYS A 9 -20.90 30.55 8.29
C LYS A 9 -19.61 30.40 9.07
N THR A 10 -19.06 29.18 9.10
CA THR A 10 -17.79 28.88 9.76
C THR A 10 -16.77 28.41 8.73
N ILE A 11 -15.59 29.02 8.72
CA ILE A 11 -14.46 28.55 7.94
C ILE A 11 -13.78 27.42 8.72
N VAL A 12 -13.58 26.28 8.07
CA VAL A 12 -12.88 25.13 8.65
C VAL A 12 -11.45 25.12 8.12
N GLU A 13 -10.47 25.16 9.01
CA GLU A 13 -9.05 25.10 8.68
C GLU A 13 -8.48 23.69 8.88
N ALA A 14 -7.42 23.37 8.14
CA ALA A 14 -6.71 22.10 8.30
C ALA A 14 -5.96 22.08 9.65
N ASN A 15 -6.48 21.29 10.59
CA ASN A 15 -5.95 21.22 11.96
C ASN A 15 -5.65 19.79 12.44
N TRP A 16 -5.68 18.81 11.54
CA TRP A 16 -5.34 17.43 11.87
C TRP A 16 -3.83 17.25 11.95
N ASN A 17 -3.39 16.41 12.89
CA ASN A 17 -2.00 15.97 12.94
C ASN A 17 -1.71 14.93 11.83
N THR A 18 -0.42 14.71 11.54
CA THR A 18 0.05 13.80 10.49
C THR A 18 -0.47 12.37 10.65
N ILE A 19 -0.53 11.85 11.88
CA ILE A 19 -1.01 10.50 12.15
C ILE A 19 -2.46 10.35 11.70
N ARG A 20 -3.33 11.32 12.07
CA ARG A 20 -4.73 11.31 11.67
C ARG A 20 -4.89 11.48 10.15
N ILE A 21 -4.03 12.26 9.51
CA ILE A 21 -4.00 12.40 8.05
C ILE A 21 -3.65 11.06 7.39
N GLN A 22 -2.58 10.39 7.84
CA GLN A 22 -2.15 9.09 7.33
C GLN A 22 -3.23 8.01 7.50
N GLU A 23 -3.90 7.96 8.66
CA GLU A 23 -5.00 7.02 8.90
C GLU A 23 -6.16 7.22 7.93
N GLN A 24 -6.57 8.47 7.69
CA GLN A 24 -7.65 8.74 6.73
C GLN A 24 -7.21 8.55 5.28
N ALA A 25 -5.97 8.90 4.92
CA ALA A 25 -5.42 8.65 3.59
C ALA A 25 -5.39 7.15 3.28
N SER A 26 -4.82 6.34 4.18
CA SER A 26 -4.80 4.87 4.08
C SER A 26 -6.21 4.29 3.97
N ARG A 27 -7.15 4.78 4.77
CA ARG A 27 -8.55 4.32 4.72
C ARG A 27 -9.21 4.64 3.39
N VAL A 28 -9.10 5.88 2.92
CA VAL A 28 -9.74 6.33 1.67
C VAL A 28 -9.14 5.63 0.45
N LEU A 29 -7.81 5.51 0.39
CA LEU A 29 -7.13 4.82 -0.71
C LEU A 29 -7.41 3.32 -0.71
N GLY A 30 -7.38 2.68 0.47
CA GLY A 30 -7.76 1.28 0.61
C GLY A 30 -9.20 1.02 0.18
N LEU A 31 -10.15 1.87 0.62
CA LEU A 31 -11.55 1.80 0.20
C LEU A 31 -11.68 1.93 -1.32
N ASN A 32 -11.03 2.93 -1.90
CA ASN A 32 -11.07 3.16 -3.34
C ASN A 32 -10.53 1.96 -4.12
N TRP A 33 -9.40 1.39 -3.69
CA TRP A 33 -8.84 0.19 -4.28
C TRP A 33 -9.81 -1.00 -4.22
N MET A 34 -10.34 -1.31 -3.03
CA MET A 34 -11.24 -2.43 -2.82
C MET A 34 -12.54 -2.28 -3.63
N THR A 35 -13.17 -1.11 -3.59
CA THR A 35 -14.39 -0.82 -4.36
C THR A 35 -14.12 -0.92 -5.86
N THR A 36 -13.01 -0.35 -6.34
CA THR A 36 -12.65 -0.43 -7.78
C THR A 36 -12.46 -1.88 -8.20
N MET A 37 -11.70 -2.67 -7.45
CA MET A 37 -11.49 -4.08 -7.72
C MET A 37 -12.80 -4.87 -7.78
N GLN A 38 -13.72 -4.64 -6.83
CA GLN A 38 -15.04 -5.28 -6.82
C GLN A 38 -15.89 -4.90 -8.04
N LEU A 39 -15.91 -3.61 -8.42
CA LEU A 39 -16.66 -3.13 -9.58
C LEU A 39 -16.08 -3.67 -10.88
N LEU A 40 -14.76 -3.68 -11.02
CA LEU A 40 -14.08 -4.22 -12.21
C LEU A 40 -14.33 -5.73 -12.34
N GLN A 41 -14.24 -6.49 -11.25
CA GLN A 41 -14.58 -7.91 -11.26
C GLN A 41 -16.04 -8.14 -11.66
N LYS A 42 -16.97 -7.33 -11.14
CA LYS A 42 -18.40 -7.48 -11.40
C LYS A 42 -18.83 -7.07 -12.81
N PHE A 43 -18.25 -6.00 -13.36
CA PHE A 43 -18.75 -5.37 -14.60
C PHE A 43 -17.74 -5.34 -15.74
N GLY A 44 -16.44 -5.35 -15.46
CA GLY A 44 -15.36 -5.30 -16.46
C GLY A 44 -14.73 -6.66 -16.78
N GLY A 45 -14.96 -7.66 -15.93
CA GLY A 45 -14.35 -8.99 -16.05
C GLY A 45 -12.84 -8.99 -15.79
N GLU A 46 -12.22 -10.15 -16.01
CA GLU A 46 -10.81 -10.39 -15.69
C GLU A 46 -9.84 -9.47 -16.45
N LYS A 47 -10.13 -9.17 -17.72
CA LYS A 47 -9.29 -8.30 -18.54
C LYS A 47 -9.15 -6.90 -17.92
N ALA A 48 -10.27 -6.31 -17.50
CA ALA A 48 -10.27 -4.97 -16.90
C ALA A 48 -9.52 -4.95 -15.55
N VAL A 49 -9.65 -6.01 -14.76
CA VAL A 49 -8.88 -6.18 -13.51
C VAL A 49 -7.38 -6.21 -13.78
N THR A 50 -6.95 -7.01 -14.77
CA THR A 50 -5.55 -7.14 -15.13
C THR A 50 -4.98 -5.82 -15.68
N GLU A 51 -5.71 -5.13 -16.54
CA GLU A 51 -5.30 -3.84 -17.09
C GLU A 51 -5.18 -2.75 -16.01
N PHE A 52 -6.13 -2.71 -15.07
CA PHE A 52 -6.05 -1.82 -13.92
C PHE A 52 -4.81 -2.10 -13.06
N LYS A 53 -4.55 -3.36 -12.71
CA LYS A 53 -3.36 -3.76 -11.93
C LYS A 53 -2.06 -3.38 -12.64
N HIS A 54 -1.94 -3.67 -13.94
CA HIS A 54 -0.76 -3.31 -14.73
C HIS A 54 -0.54 -1.79 -14.82
N THR A 55 -1.62 -1.02 -14.98
CA THR A 55 -1.53 0.45 -15.05
C THR A 55 -1.06 1.03 -13.72
N MET A 56 -1.63 0.58 -12.62
CA MET A 56 -1.24 1.01 -11.28
C MET A 56 0.20 0.61 -10.95
N GLU A 57 0.62 -0.59 -11.34
CA GLU A 57 2.01 -1.02 -11.23
C GLU A 57 2.95 -0.13 -12.07
N ALA A 58 2.58 0.20 -13.31
CA ALA A 58 3.41 1.03 -14.18
C ALA A 58 3.70 2.40 -13.55
N HIS A 59 2.70 3.05 -12.95
CA HIS A 59 2.91 4.30 -12.22
C HIS A 59 3.82 4.14 -11.00
N LYS A 60 3.68 3.04 -10.25
CA LYS A 60 4.57 2.73 -9.12
C LYS A 60 6.02 2.54 -9.59
N VAL A 61 6.21 1.81 -10.68
CA VAL A 61 7.54 1.56 -11.27
C VAL A 61 8.14 2.86 -11.81
N GLU A 62 7.35 3.69 -12.48
CA GLU A 62 7.78 5.00 -13.01
C GLU A 62 8.28 5.91 -11.88
N TYR A 63 7.51 6.01 -10.78
CA TYR A 63 7.93 6.76 -9.60
C TYR A 63 9.30 6.30 -9.08
N PHE A 64 9.46 5.00 -8.83
CA PHE A 64 10.72 4.45 -8.30
C PHE A 64 11.90 4.56 -9.28
N LYS A 65 11.65 4.43 -10.59
CA LYS A 65 12.67 4.71 -11.61
C LYS A 65 13.06 6.19 -11.64
N GLY A 66 12.11 7.10 -11.44
CA GLY A 66 12.33 8.54 -11.33
C GLY A 66 13.22 8.93 -10.14
N LEU A 67 13.25 8.12 -9.08
CA LEU A 67 14.17 8.28 -7.95
C LEU A 67 15.61 7.82 -8.24
N GLY A 68 15.86 7.21 -9.41
CA GLY A 68 17.20 6.78 -9.81
C GLY A 68 17.72 5.54 -9.08
N ILE A 69 16.83 4.67 -8.61
CA ILE A 69 17.13 3.44 -7.85
C ILE A 69 17.98 2.47 -8.70
N LYS A 70 19.09 1.97 -8.13
CA LYS A 70 20.03 1.04 -8.79
C LYS A 70 20.31 -0.22 -7.98
N THR A 71 20.01 -0.19 -6.68
CA THR A 71 20.31 -1.27 -5.74
C THR A 71 19.07 -1.74 -5.01
N PRO A 72 19.03 -3.00 -4.53
CA PRO A 72 17.96 -3.50 -3.67
C PRO A 72 17.76 -2.64 -2.42
N TYR A 73 18.83 -2.16 -1.77
CA TYR A 73 18.72 -1.32 -0.59
C TYR A 73 18.03 0.02 -0.88
N GLU A 74 18.36 0.68 -2.00
CA GLU A 74 17.65 1.90 -2.43
C GLU A 74 16.16 1.63 -2.70
N LEU A 75 15.83 0.49 -3.31
CA LEU A 75 14.44 0.10 -3.56
C LEU A 75 13.67 -0.12 -2.26
N VAL A 76 14.21 -0.94 -1.36
CA VAL A 76 13.63 -1.23 -0.05
C VAL A 76 13.46 0.05 0.77
N LYS A 77 14.47 0.92 0.79
CA LYS A 77 14.40 2.21 1.47
C LYS A 77 13.30 3.09 0.90
N ALA A 78 13.20 3.23 -0.42
CA ALA A 78 12.16 4.04 -1.05
C ALA A 78 10.75 3.51 -0.78
N ILE A 79 10.55 2.19 -0.76
CA ILE A 79 9.27 1.58 -0.37
C ILE A 79 8.94 1.88 1.09
N ALA A 80 9.90 1.66 2.00
CA ALA A 80 9.71 1.90 3.42
C ALA A 80 9.40 3.38 3.72
N GLU A 81 10.14 4.31 3.12
CA GLU A 81 9.90 5.74 3.27
C GLU A 81 8.49 6.12 2.78
N PHE A 82 8.07 5.61 1.63
CA PHE A 82 6.72 5.86 1.12
C PHE A 82 5.65 5.32 2.08
N ASP A 83 5.78 4.06 2.50
CA ASP A 83 4.78 3.39 3.34
C ASP A 83 4.69 4.01 4.75
N VAL A 84 5.81 4.44 5.33
CA VAL A 84 5.83 5.12 6.63
C VAL A 84 5.22 6.52 6.52
N ASN A 85 5.59 7.31 5.51
CA ASN A 85 5.17 8.71 5.40
C ASN A 85 3.75 8.86 4.88
N VAL A 86 3.30 8.01 3.96
CA VAL A 86 1.98 8.11 3.34
C VAL A 86 0.95 7.29 4.10
N TYR A 87 1.29 6.05 4.46
CA TYR A 87 0.31 5.13 5.05
C TYR A 87 0.40 5.00 6.56
N GLY A 88 1.45 5.53 7.19
CA GLY A 88 1.69 5.33 8.62
C GLY A 88 2.07 3.89 8.97
N SER A 89 2.68 3.17 8.01
CA SER A 89 3.21 1.83 8.27
C SER A 89 4.37 1.86 9.27
N LYS A 90 4.65 0.72 9.90
CA LYS A 90 5.85 0.50 10.70
C LYS A 90 6.68 -0.56 9.99
N VAL A 91 7.89 -0.18 9.61
CA VAL A 91 8.76 -0.97 8.74
C VAL A 91 10.18 -0.92 9.27
N GLU A 92 10.84 -2.08 9.29
CA GLU A 92 12.27 -2.21 9.47
C GLU A 92 12.93 -2.57 8.14
N ILE A 93 14.13 -2.05 7.90
CA ILE A 93 14.91 -2.40 6.70
C ILE A 93 16.34 -2.77 7.09
N TRP A 94 16.92 -3.73 6.39
CA TRP A 94 18.34 -4.09 6.54
C TRP A 94 18.90 -4.64 5.23
N GLY A 95 20.22 -4.76 5.16
CA GLY A 95 20.94 -5.32 4.01
C GLY A 95 21.90 -4.32 3.36
N ASP A 96 22.21 -4.57 2.09
CA ASP A 96 23.24 -3.90 1.32
C ASP A 96 22.88 -3.77 -0.18
N GLU A 97 23.85 -3.37 -1.00
CA GLU A 97 23.67 -3.15 -2.45
C GLU A 97 23.37 -4.43 -3.26
N LYS A 98 23.49 -5.61 -2.68
CA LYS A 98 23.24 -6.91 -3.35
C LYS A 98 21.98 -7.59 -2.85
N SER A 99 21.66 -7.44 -1.57
CA SER A 99 20.46 -7.98 -0.96
C SER A 99 19.94 -7.07 0.13
N ALA A 100 18.67 -6.73 0.08
CA ALA A 100 18.03 -5.91 1.10
C ALA A 100 16.64 -6.43 1.44
N THR A 101 16.28 -6.31 2.71
CA THR A 101 15.03 -6.81 3.25
C THR A 101 14.23 -5.69 3.85
N LEU A 102 12.92 -5.75 3.61
CA LEU A 102 11.89 -4.92 4.17
C LEU A 102 10.99 -5.79 5.05
N HIS A 103 10.83 -5.43 6.33
CA HIS A 103 9.98 -6.14 7.28
C HIS A 103 8.88 -5.23 7.81
N TYR A 104 7.64 -5.56 7.47
CA TYR A 104 6.46 -4.88 7.98
C TYR A 104 6.14 -5.38 9.39
N LEU A 105 6.36 -4.52 10.39
CA LEU A 105 5.81 -4.67 11.74
C LEU A 105 4.32 -4.33 11.76
N SER A 106 3.89 -3.39 10.92
CA SER A 106 2.48 -3.15 10.61
C SER A 106 2.33 -2.45 9.27
N CYS A 107 1.44 -2.94 8.41
CA CYS A 107 1.05 -2.25 7.18
C CYS A 107 -0.14 -1.29 7.44
N GLY A 108 0.07 0.01 7.19
CA GLY A 108 -0.91 1.06 7.45
C GLY A 108 -2.23 0.89 6.67
N MET A 109 -2.15 0.54 5.39
CA MET A 109 -3.32 0.24 4.56
C MET A 109 -4.12 -0.96 5.07
N PHE A 110 -3.44 -2.08 5.38
CA PHE A 110 -4.12 -3.27 5.90
C PHE A 110 -4.80 -2.98 7.23
N LYS A 111 -4.10 -2.29 8.15
CA LYS A 111 -4.68 -1.87 9.42
C LYS A 111 -5.93 -1.01 9.22
N ALA A 112 -5.87 -0.02 8.32
CA ALA A 112 -7.01 0.86 8.02
C ALA A 112 -8.20 0.10 7.41
N LEU A 113 -7.94 -0.86 6.53
CA LEU A 113 -8.96 -1.69 5.90
C LEU A 113 -9.57 -2.72 6.86
N GLU A 114 -8.77 -3.32 7.76
CA GLU A 114 -9.24 -4.16 8.86
C GLU A 114 -10.18 -3.38 9.79
N GLN A 115 -9.77 -2.17 10.19
CA GLN A 115 -10.60 -1.29 11.02
C GLN A 115 -11.91 -0.87 10.32
N ALA A 116 -11.90 -0.79 8.99
CA ALA A 116 -13.10 -0.55 8.19
C ALA A 116 -13.97 -1.81 7.99
N GLY A 117 -13.57 -2.97 8.51
CA GLY A 117 -14.29 -4.24 8.37
C GLY A 117 -14.22 -4.86 6.98
N LEU A 118 -13.24 -4.46 6.16
CA LEU A 118 -13.13 -4.87 4.75
C LEU A 118 -12.12 -5.99 4.52
N ILE A 119 -11.18 -6.17 5.44
CA ILE A 119 -10.32 -7.34 5.48
C ILE A 119 -10.82 -8.23 6.60
N LYS A 120 -11.16 -9.47 6.23
CA LYS A 120 -11.49 -10.53 7.15
C LYS A 120 -10.35 -11.54 7.16
N ASP A 121 -10.20 -12.27 8.26
CA ASP A 121 -9.12 -13.26 8.41
C ASP A 121 -9.16 -14.34 7.32
N GLU A 122 -10.36 -14.69 6.87
CA GLU A 122 -10.62 -15.62 5.74
C GLU A 122 -10.01 -15.17 4.40
N ASN A 123 -9.81 -13.87 4.19
CA ASN A 123 -9.24 -13.34 2.93
C ASN A 123 -7.73 -13.07 3.01
N ARG A 124 -7.11 -13.29 4.18
CA ARG A 124 -5.69 -12.93 4.37
C ARG A 124 -4.75 -13.70 3.47
N GLU A 125 -4.98 -15.00 3.28
CA GLU A 125 -4.10 -15.83 2.45
C GLU A 125 -4.10 -15.38 0.99
N GLU A 126 -5.26 -14.99 0.45
CA GLU A 126 -5.37 -14.45 -0.91
C GLU A 126 -4.64 -13.10 -1.02
N MET A 127 -4.78 -12.24 -0.01
CA MET A 127 -4.06 -10.97 0.06
C MET A 127 -2.55 -11.19 0.15
N SER A 128 -2.09 -12.23 0.87
CA SER A 128 -0.69 -12.61 0.94
C SER A 128 -0.12 -12.97 -0.43
N LYS A 129 -0.82 -13.81 -1.18
CA LYS A 129 -0.44 -14.18 -2.56
C LYS A 129 -0.44 -12.96 -3.49
N GLY A 130 -1.41 -12.06 -3.32
CA GLY A 130 -1.45 -10.80 -4.06
C GLY A 130 -0.22 -9.92 -3.81
N MET A 131 0.23 -9.81 -2.55
CA MET A 131 1.43 -9.06 -2.20
C MET A 131 2.69 -9.70 -2.75
N GLU A 132 2.83 -11.03 -2.66
CA GLU A 132 3.96 -11.76 -3.25
C GLU A 132 4.06 -11.52 -4.76
N ALA A 133 2.95 -11.63 -5.49
CA ALA A 133 2.90 -11.35 -6.92
C ALA A 133 3.29 -9.90 -7.25
N CYS A 134 2.81 -8.93 -6.47
CA CYS A 134 3.15 -7.52 -6.66
C CYS A 134 4.65 -7.24 -6.43
N MET A 135 5.24 -7.79 -5.36
CA MET A 135 6.66 -7.60 -5.07
C MET A 135 7.54 -8.31 -6.10
N THR A 136 7.13 -9.48 -6.58
CA THR A 136 7.84 -10.23 -7.61
C THR A 136 7.85 -9.49 -8.93
N SER A 137 6.68 -8.97 -9.33
CA SER A 137 6.58 -8.18 -10.55
C SER A 137 7.41 -6.89 -10.45
N LEU A 138 7.35 -6.17 -9.32
CA LEU A 138 8.19 -5.00 -9.08
C LEU A 138 9.69 -5.33 -9.17
N ALA A 139 10.16 -6.37 -8.48
CA ALA A 139 11.54 -6.80 -8.50
C ALA A 139 12.04 -7.03 -9.94
N SER A 140 11.21 -7.65 -10.77
CA SER A 140 11.54 -7.91 -12.18
C SER A 140 11.79 -6.65 -13.00
N LYS A 141 11.15 -5.51 -12.66
CA LYS A 141 11.31 -4.23 -13.38
C LYS A 141 12.62 -3.49 -13.05
N PHE A 142 13.34 -3.95 -12.04
CA PHE A 142 14.62 -3.43 -11.56
C PHE A 142 15.74 -4.47 -11.67
N ASP A 143 15.53 -5.56 -12.42
CA ASP A 143 16.48 -6.67 -12.56
C ASP A 143 16.89 -7.33 -11.23
N PHE A 144 15.94 -7.41 -10.30
CA PHE A 144 16.08 -8.11 -9.03
C PHE A 144 15.21 -9.37 -8.98
N THR A 145 15.49 -10.25 -8.04
CA THR A 145 14.61 -11.32 -7.57
C THR A 145 14.03 -10.93 -6.22
N THR A 146 12.94 -11.59 -5.80
CA THR A 146 12.34 -11.36 -4.49
C THR A 146 11.96 -12.66 -3.82
N GLY A 147 11.91 -12.66 -2.49
CA GLY A 147 11.18 -13.63 -1.67
C GLY A 147 10.23 -12.90 -0.73
N VAL A 148 9.05 -13.47 -0.47
CA VAL A 148 8.07 -12.94 0.49
C VAL A 148 7.73 -14.00 1.52
N GLU A 149 7.92 -13.66 2.79
CA GLU A 149 7.54 -14.48 3.93
C GLU A 149 6.44 -13.75 4.70
N MET A 150 5.32 -14.42 4.94
CA MET A 150 4.22 -13.85 5.72
C MET A 150 4.01 -14.63 7.00
N CYS A 151 3.93 -13.91 8.12
CA CYS A 151 3.52 -14.48 9.40
C CYS A 151 2.09 -14.04 9.70
N SER A 152 1.11 -14.88 9.36
CA SER A 152 -0.32 -14.59 9.55
C SER A 152 -0.70 -14.37 11.02
N LYS A 153 -0.04 -15.08 11.94
CA LYS A 153 -0.25 -14.97 13.39
C LYS A 153 0.18 -13.60 13.92
N GLU A 154 1.31 -13.10 13.45
CA GLU A 154 1.89 -11.82 13.89
C GLU A 154 1.43 -10.64 13.01
N LYS A 155 0.73 -10.93 11.91
CA LYS A 155 0.32 -9.95 10.89
C LYS A 155 1.51 -9.15 10.33
N THR A 156 2.65 -9.82 10.20
CA THR A 156 3.88 -9.26 9.65
C THR A 156 4.19 -9.87 8.28
N ALA A 157 4.98 -9.16 7.49
CA ALA A 157 5.46 -9.62 6.20
C ALA A 157 6.91 -9.18 5.99
N THR A 158 7.74 -10.09 5.51
CA THR A 158 9.14 -9.86 5.16
C THR A 158 9.29 -10.00 3.66
N VAL A 159 9.86 -8.99 3.01
CA VAL A 159 10.13 -8.96 1.58
C VAL A 159 11.62 -8.75 1.38
N THR A 160 12.30 -9.70 0.76
CA THR A 160 13.74 -9.60 0.48
C THR A 160 13.93 -9.46 -1.02
N PHE A 161 14.65 -8.42 -1.45
CA PHE A 161 15.06 -8.19 -2.83
C PHE A 161 16.54 -8.52 -2.98
N THR A 162 16.88 -9.28 -4.01
CA THR A 162 18.26 -9.70 -4.30
C THR A 162 18.61 -9.35 -5.74
N ARG A 163 19.80 -8.86 -5.99
CA ARG A 163 20.28 -8.61 -7.36
C ARG A 163 20.37 -9.94 -8.13
N LYS A 164 19.94 -9.95 -9.39
CA LYS A 164 20.13 -11.09 -10.29
C LYS A 164 21.60 -11.33 -10.59
#